data_AF-S5SUP6-F1
#
_entry.id   AF-S5SUP6-F1
#
_cell.length_a   1.000
_cell.length_b   1.000
_cell.length_c   1.000
_cell.angle_alpha   90.00
_cell.angle_beta   90.00
_cell.angle_gamma   90.00
#
_symmetry.space_group_name_H-M   'P 1'
#
loop_
_entity.id
_entity.type
_entity.pdbx_description
1 polymer ?
#
loop_
_entity_poly.entity_id
_entity_poly.type
_entity_poly.pdbx_seq_one_letter_code
_entity_poly.pdbx_strand_id
1 'polypeptide(L)'
;MTDIDSPADSEPDTPIAEVTPTRVAEILQAEDLEHRLDSAAVGANETPVTVVRTGFVNSAVSYTIADDQLVMEALWRGFFDADRAVRLLAWINNWNQMQFAPTMRFFEQGDGLLVASAIDMVPVAAGLSRNQLAVFVLSCLDNVSRAFRELGEDFPDLVTWTEDDHDHS
;
A
#
# COMPACT_ATOMS: atom_id res chain seq x y z
N MET A 1 47.71 -15.96 2.68
CA MET A 1 46.72 -15.26 3.50
C MET A 1 46.01 -14.34 2.55
N THR A 2 44.89 -14.82 2.01
CA THR A 2 44.15 -14.15 0.94
C THR A 2 43.22 -13.15 1.61
N ASP A 3 43.41 -11.87 1.31
CA ASP A 3 42.45 -10.82 1.67
C ASP A 3 41.08 -11.21 1.11
N ILE A 4 40.12 -11.41 2.00
CA ILE A 4 38.72 -11.48 1.64
C ILE A 4 38.30 -10.02 1.49
N ASP A 5 38.11 -9.63 0.23
CA ASP A 5 37.49 -8.38 -0.16
C ASP A 5 36.17 -8.24 0.63
N SER A 6 36.10 -7.25 1.54
CA SER A 6 34.84 -6.91 2.19
C SER A 6 33.86 -6.52 1.08
N PRO A 7 32.62 -7.03 1.08
CA PRO A 7 31.65 -6.59 0.08
C PRO A 7 31.54 -5.07 0.22
N ALA A 8 31.86 -4.35 -0.86
CA ALA A 8 31.84 -2.90 -0.89
C ALA A 8 30.52 -2.43 -0.27
N ASP A 9 30.63 -1.63 0.80
CA ASP A 9 29.52 -0.83 1.32
C ASP A 9 28.90 -0.15 0.12
N SER A 10 27.74 -0.66 -0.29
CA SER A 10 27.05 -0.14 -1.47
C SER A 10 26.44 1.17 -1.03
N GLU A 11 27.21 2.25 -1.11
CA GLU A 11 26.70 3.58 -0.81
C GLU A 11 25.38 3.75 -1.60
N PRO A 12 24.30 4.16 -0.93
CA PRO A 12 23.05 4.41 -1.63
C PRO A 12 23.31 5.45 -2.73
N ASP A 13 22.81 5.17 -3.94
CA ASP A 13 22.94 6.03 -5.13
C ASP A 13 22.34 7.44 -4.92
N THR A 14 21.65 7.66 -3.80
CA THR A 14 21.19 8.96 -3.33
C THR A 14 21.37 9.06 -1.81
N PRO A 15 21.74 10.22 -1.24
CA PRO A 15 21.88 10.36 0.22
C PRO A 15 20.66 9.87 0.99
N ILE A 16 20.90 9.23 2.14
CA ILE A 16 19.85 8.87 3.09
C ILE A 16 19.27 10.16 3.67
N ALA A 17 17.95 10.28 3.66
CA ALA A 17 17.23 11.42 4.22
C ALA A 17 15.94 10.96 4.92
N GLU A 18 15.40 11.82 5.78
CA GLU A 18 14.11 11.61 6.44
C GLU A 18 13.01 11.32 5.41
N VAL A 19 12.17 10.33 5.69
CA VAL A 19 11.03 10.00 4.84
C VAL A 19 9.89 10.95 5.20
N THR A 20 9.33 11.63 4.20
CA THR A 20 8.20 12.56 4.37
C THR A 20 7.11 12.25 3.37
N PRO A 21 5.85 12.69 3.62
CA PRO A 21 4.77 12.52 2.65
C PRO A 21 5.08 13.17 1.30
N THR A 22 5.76 14.32 1.32
CA THR A 22 6.23 15.00 0.09
C THR A 22 7.19 14.12 -0.72
N ARG A 23 8.14 13.43 -0.06
CA ARG A 23 9.06 12.53 -0.78
C ARG A 23 8.36 11.32 -1.39
N VAL A 24 7.30 10.81 -0.75
CA VAL A 24 6.46 9.75 -1.33
C VAL A 24 5.73 10.28 -2.56
N ALA A 25 5.14 11.48 -2.48
CA ALA A 25 4.47 12.13 -3.60
C ALA A 25 5.43 12.40 -4.77
N GLU A 26 6.68 12.81 -4.51
CA GLU A 26 7.72 12.98 -5.54
C GLU A 26 8.04 11.66 -6.28
N ILE A 27 8.01 10.51 -5.60
CA ILE A 27 8.14 9.20 -6.25
C ILE A 27 6.95 8.94 -7.17
N LEU A 28 5.72 9.12 -6.67
CA LEU A 28 4.51 8.92 -7.47
C LEU A 28 4.47 9.84 -8.69
N GLN A 29 4.83 11.11 -8.52
CA GLN A 29 4.93 12.09 -9.60
C GLN A 29 5.97 11.70 -10.65
N ALA A 30 7.12 11.16 -10.23
CA ALA A 30 8.17 10.73 -11.16
C ALA A 30 7.74 9.56 -12.05
N GLU A 31 6.77 8.76 -11.61
CA GLU A 31 6.18 7.64 -12.34
C GLU A 31 4.85 8.00 -13.02
N ASP A 32 4.51 9.29 -13.10
CA ASP A 32 3.26 9.81 -13.69
C ASP A 32 1.98 9.22 -13.04
N LEU A 33 2.05 8.91 -11.75
CA LEU A 33 0.92 8.40 -10.99
C LEU A 33 0.13 9.54 -10.34
N GLU A 34 -1.20 9.49 -10.53
CA GLU A 34 -2.12 10.41 -9.88
C GLU A 34 -2.01 10.30 -8.36
N HIS A 35 -1.89 11.44 -7.71
CA HIS A 35 -1.80 11.49 -6.26
C HIS A 35 -2.27 12.82 -5.71
N ARG A 36 -2.61 12.83 -4.43
CA ARG A 36 -2.92 14.03 -3.66
C ARG A 36 -2.44 13.89 -2.22
N LEU A 37 -2.11 15.02 -1.60
CA LEU A 37 -1.78 15.08 -0.18
C LEU A 37 -2.99 15.65 0.57
N ASP A 38 -3.48 14.88 1.53
CA ASP A 38 -4.58 15.26 2.41
C ASP A 38 -4.10 15.46 3.83
N SER A 39 -4.85 16.27 4.58
CA SER A 39 -4.77 16.29 6.04
C SER A 39 -5.87 15.39 6.62
N ALA A 40 -5.48 14.38 7.39
CA ALA A 40 -6.41 13.47 8.06
C ALA A 40 -6.37 13.69 9.58
N ALA A 41 -7.55 13.78 10.21
CA ALA A 41 -7.65 13.85 11.67
C ALA A 41 -7.37 12.46 12.26
N VAL A 42 -6.51 12.40 13.28
CA VAL A 42 -6.16 11.15 13.99
C VAL A 42 -6.94 11.02 15.31
N GLY A 43 -7.43 12.14 15.83
CA GLY A 43 -8.30 12.24 17.01
C GLY A 43 -8.73 13.68 17.25
N ALA A 44 -9.68 13.91 18.16
CA ALA A 44 -10.26 15.25 18.39
C ALA A 44 -9.23 16.32 18.84
N ASN A 45 -8.09 15.90 19.40
CA ASN A 45 -7.04 16.77 19.95
C ASN A 45 -5.63 16.43 19.42
N GLU A 46 -5.53 15.66 18.34
CA GLU A 46 -4.25 15.27 17.77
C GLU A 46 -3.91 16.11 16.55
N THR A 47 -2.62 16.36 16.34
CA THR A 47 -2.15 17.03 15.14
C THR A 47 -2.55 16.20 13.92
N PRO A 48 -3.26 16.78 12.93
CA PRO A 48 -3.61 16.07 11.73
C PRO A 48 -2.37 15.50 11.04
N VAL A 49 -2.46 14.26 10.57
CA VAL A 49 -1.38 13.61 9.84
C VAL A 49 -1.59 13.84 8.35
N THR A 50 -0.51 14.12 7.63
CA THR A 50 -0.54 14.23 6.17
C THR A 50 -0.54 12.83 5.56
N VAL A 51 -1.55 12.55 4.74
CA VAL A 51 -1.74 11.27 4.05
C VAL A 51 -1.53 11.49 2.56
N VAL A 52 -0.69 10.68 1.93
CA VAL A 52 -0.59 10.65 0.46
C VAL A 52 -1.60 9.65 -0.04
N ARG A 53 -2.49 10.06 -0.94
CA ARG A 53 -3.49 9.18 -1.56
C ARG A 53 -3.21 9.03 -3.03
N THR A 54 -3.35 7.81 -3.52
CA THR A 54 -3.28 7.40 -4.92
C THR A 54 -4.22 6.21 -5.09
N GLY A 55 -4.25 5.58 -6.26
CA GLY A 55 -5.06 4.40 -6.45
C GLY A 55 -5.08 3.91 -7.88
N PHE A 56 -5.81 2.81 -8.04
CA PHE A 56 -6.11 2.21 -9.33
C PHE A 56 -7.62 2.01 -9.44
N VAL A 57 -8.07 1.57 -10.61
CA VAL A 57 -9.49 1.29 -10.90
C VAL A 57 -10.14 0.40 -9.85
N ASN A 58 -9.39 -0.55 -9.29
CA ASN A 58 -9.87 -1.55 -8.34
C ASN A 58 -9.50 -1.24 -6.87
N SER A 59 -8.75 -0.16 -6.61
CA SER A 59 -8.20 0.09 -5.28
C SER A 59 -7.94 1.55 -4.96
N ALA A 60 -8.18 1.91 -3.70
CA ALA A 60 -7.72 3.17 -3.13
C ALA A 60 -6.50 2.89 -2.26
N VAL A 61 -5.40 3.62 -2.48
CA VAL A 61 -4.12 3.43 -1.78
C VAL A 61 -3.79 4.69 -0.98
N SER A 62 -3.23 4.50 0.20
CA SER A 62 -2.75 5.58 1.04
C SER A 62 -1.40 5.26 1.67
N TYR A 63 -0.58 6.30 1.82
CA TYR A 63 0.67 6.24 2.55
C TYR A 63 0.61 7.21 3.72
N THR A 64 0.96 6.71 4.91
CA THR A 64 1.03 7.48 6.16
C THR A 64 2.33 7.17 6.87
N ILE A 65 2.88 8.15 7.58
CA ILE A 65 4.03 7.93 8.46
C ILE A 65 3.53 7.95 9.90
N ALA A 66 3.71 6.86 10.62
CA ALA A 66 3.32 6.70 12.02
C ALA A 66 4.34 5.82 12.75
N ASP A 67 4.73 6.21 13.95
CA ASP A 67 5.64 5.44 14.82
C ASP A 67 6.92 4.96 14.10
N ASP A 68 7.59 5.87 13.39
CA ASP A 68 8.78 5.59 12.57
C ASP A 68 8.58 4.50 11.50
N GLN A 69 7.35 4.26 11.06
CA GLN A 69 7.01 3.41 9.92
C GLN A 69 6.39 4.25 8.81
N LEU A 70 6.80 3.97 7.57
CA LEU A 70 5.99 4.31 6.40
C LEU A 70 5.03 3.15 6.16
N VAL A 71 3.74 3.43 6.32
CA VAL A 71 2.65 2.47 6.17
C VAL A 71 1.95 2.72 4.84
N MET A 72 1.90 1.70 4.00
CA MET A 72 1.00 1.63 2.85
C MET A 72 -0.24 0.85 3.25
N GLU A 73 -1.41 1.43 3.04
CA GLU A 73 -2.69 0.74 3.15
C GLU A 73 -3.47 0.89 1.85
N ALA A 74 -3.99 -0.22 1.34
CA ALA A 74 -4.87 -0.23 0.17
C ALA A 74 -6.22 -0.88 0.48
N LEU A 75 -7.29 -0.27 0.02
CA LEU A 75 -8.65 -0.78 0.12
C LEU A 75 -9.13 -1.28 -1.24
N TRP A 76 -9.66 -2.50 -1.25
CA TRP A 76 -10.40 -3.03 -2.40
C TRP A 76 -11.72 -2.28 -2.55
N ARG A 77 -12.12 -1.96 -3.79
CA ARG A 77 -13.36 -1.21 -4.04
C ARG A 77 -14.64 -2.04 -3.88
N GLY A 78 -14.56 -3.37 -3.99
CA GLY A 78 -15.72 -4.24 -3.81
C GLY A 78 -16.06 -4.47 -2.35
N PHE A 79 -17.35 -4.73 -2.08
CA PHE A 79 -17.85 -5.08 -0.75
C PHE A 79 -18.25 -6.55 -0.73
N PHE A 80 -18.02 -7.20 0.41
CA PHE A 80 -18.45 -8.57 0.64
C PHE A 80 -19.59 -8.57 1.64
N ASP A 81 -20.65 -9.30 1.34
CA ASP A 81 -21.69 -9.59 2.33
C ASP A 81 -21.13 -10.49 3.45
N ALA A 82 -21.71 -10.39 4.64
CA ALA A 82 -21.27 -11.16 5.82
C ALA A 82 -21.29 -12.68 5.61
N ASP A 83 -22.15 -13.21 4.73
CA ASP A 83 -22.21 -14.63 4.41
C ASP A 83 -20.98 -15.14 3.63
N ARG A 84 -20.19 -14.23 3.04
CA ARG A 84 -18.92 -14.53 2.34
C ARG A 84 -17.70 -14.45 3.26
N ALA A 85 -17.85 -14.07 4.53
CA ALA A 85 -16.75 -13.87 5.47
C ALA A 85 -15.79 -15.07 5.53
N VAL A 86 -16.33 -16.29 5.59
CA VAL A 86 -15.53 -17.53 5.68
C VAL A 86 -14.70 -17.74 4.41
N ARG A 87 -15.29 -17.47 3.24
CA ARG A 87 -14.59 -17.62 1.94
C ARG A 87 -13.52 -16.56 1.78
N LEU A 88 -13.81 -15.31 2.16
CA LEU A 88 -12.83 -14.22 2.14
C LEU A 88 -11.66 -14.51 3.10
N LEU A 89 -11.94 -14.96 4.33
CA LEU A 89 -10.90 -15.33 5.29
C LEU A 89 -10.02 -16.48 4.77
N ALA A 90 -10.61 -17.49 4.13
CA ALA A 90 -9.85 -18.59 3.53
C ALA A 90 -8.92 -18.09 2.41
N TRP A 91 -9.42 -17.20 1.55
CA TRP A 91 -8.62 -16.57 0.49
C TRP A 91 -7.45 -15.77 1.08
N ILE A 92 -7.71 -14.93 2.08
CA ILE A 92 -6.71 -14.09 2.75
C ILE A 92 -5.64 -14.94 3.42
N ASN A 93 -6.04 -16.01 4.13
CA ASN A 93 -5.10 -16.92 4.76
C ASN A 93 -4.20 -17.61 3.74
N ASN A 94 -4.76 -18.03 2.61
CA ASN A 94 -3.99 -18.63 1.52
C ASN A 94 -2.98 -17.62 0.94
N TRP A 95 -3.42 -16.40 0.64
CA TRP A 95 -2.53 -15.34 0.17
C TRP A 95 -1.38 -15.09 1.14
N ASN A 96 -1.69 -14.84 2.41
CA ASN A 96 -0.69 -14.53 3.45
C ASN A 96 0.27 -15.68 3.75
N GLN A 97 -0.08 -16.92 3.40
CA GLN A 97 0.84 -18.07 3.51
C GLN A 97 1.76 -18.19 2.30
N MET A 98 1.31 -17.74 1.13
CA MET A 98 2.01 -17.92 -0.15
C MET A 98 2.85 -16.70 -0.54
N GLN A 99 2.45 -15.51 -0.11
CA GLN A 99 3.06 -14.24 -0.49
C GLN A 99 3.63 -13.54 0.74
N PHE A 100 4.79 -12.91 0.57
CA PHE A 100 5.40 -12.11 1.63
C PHE A 100 4.69 -10.77 1.83
N ALA A 101 4.22 -10.15 0.73
CA ALA A 101 3.55 -8.85 0.74
C ALA A 101 2.49 -8.74 -0.39
N PRO A 102 1.45 -7.90 -0.20
CA PRO A 102 1.11 -7.27 1.08
C PRO A 102 0.50 -8.30 2.05
N THR A 103 0.40 -7.95 3.32
CA THR A 103 -0.47 -8.68 4.24
C THR A 103 -1.92 -8.30 3.96
N MET A 104 -2.74 -9.27 3.61
CA MET A 104 -4.17 -9.09 3.37
C MET A 104 -4.95 -9.23 4.67
N ARG A 105 -6.00 -8.43 4.83
CA ARG A 105 -6.96 -8.48 5.94
C ARG A 105 -8.33 -8.02 5.47
N PHE A 106 -9.35 -8.17 6.31
CA PHE A 106 -10.64 -7.53 6.10
C PHE A 106 -11.17 -6.96 7.40
N PHE A 107 -12.10 -6.01 7.29
CA PHE A 107 -12.81 -5.44 8.42
C PHE A 107 -14.26 -5.17 8.03
N GLU A 108 -15.11 -4.99 9.04
CA GLU A 108 -16.51 -4.58 8.86
C GLU A 108 -16.59 -3.08 8.55
N GLN A 109 -17.32 -2.71 7.51
CA GLN A 109 -17.56 -1.34 7.12
C GLN A 109 -19.07 -1.06 7.01
N GLY A 110 -19.71 -0.76 8.14
CA GLY A 110 -21.14 -0.42 8.20
C GLY A 110 -22.07 -1.51 7.67
N ASP A 111 -23.33 -1.51 8.09
CA ASP A 111 -24.41 -2.33 7.48
C ASP A 111 -24.11 -3.82 7.24
N GLY A 112 -23.17 -4.42 7.99
CA GLY A 112 -22.77 -5.83 7.83
C GLY A 112 -21.92 -6.14 6.59
N LEU A 113 -21.38 -5.13 5.92
CA LEU A 113 -20.48 -5.29 4.79
C LEU A 113 -19.03 -5.47 5.27
N LEU A 114 -18.26 -6.25 4.53
CA LEU A 114 -16.83 -6.44 4.76
C LEU A 114 -16.04 -5.81 3.62
N VAL A 115 -14.89 -5.22 3.96
CA VAL A 115 -13.95 -4.65 2.99
C VAL A 115 -12.61 -5.34 3.13
N ALA A 116 -12.08 -5.82 2.00
CA ALA A 116 -10.73 -6.36 1.92
C ALA A 116 -9.72 -5.21 1.84
N SER A 117 -8.62 -5.35 2.56
CA SER A 117 -7.52 -4.39 2.55
C SER A 117 -6.17 -5.08 2.56
N ALA A 118 -5.18 -4.37 2.05
CA ALA A 118 -3.78 -4.75 2.03
C ALA A 118 -2.98 -3.77 2.86
N ILE A 119 -2.02 -4.27 3.63
CA ILE A 119 -1.06 -3.45 4.37
C ILE A 119 0.37 -3.91 4.10
N ASP A 120 1.26 -2.95 3.91
CA ASP A 120 2.71 -3.16 3.88
C ASP A 120 3.41 -1.99 4.58
N MET A 121 4.56 -2.25 5.19
CA MET A 121 5.24 -1.27 6.05
C MET A 121 6.75 -1.39 5.95
N VAL A 122 7.44 -0.25 6.05
CA VAL A 122 8.90 -0.21 6.16
C VAL A 122 9.34 0.74 7.29
N PRO A 123 10.35 0.37 8.09
CA PRO A 123 10.94 1.28 9.07
C PRO A 123 11.62 2.48 8.40
N VAL A 124 11.39 3.67 8.93
CA VAL A 124 11.91 4.93 8.40
C VAL A 124 12.67 5.79 9.41
N ALA A 125 12.86 5.32 10.65
CA ALA A 125 13.59 6.05 11.71
C ALA A 125 14.97 6.56 11.28
N ALA A 126 15.71 5.76 10.49
CA ALA A 126 17.04 6.10 10.00
C ALA A 126 17.03 6.91 8.70
N GLY A 127 15.84 7.23 8.18
CA GLY A 127 15.65 7.73 6.83
C GLY A 127 15.84 6.64 5.76
N LEU A 128 15.50 6.98 4.52
CA LEU A 128 15.72 6.16 3.34
C LEU A 128 16.35 7.00 2.23
N SER A 129 17.24 6.39 1.46
CA SER A 129 17.64 6.95 0.17
C SER A 129 16.44 7.04 -0.77
N ARG A 130 16.54 7.88 -1.82
CA ARG A 130 15.47 7.99 -2.83
C ARG A 130 15.16 6.63 -3.47
N ASN A 131 16.18 5.84 -3.79
CA ASN A 131 15.98 4.53 -4.43
C ASN A 131 15.33 3.51 -3.49
N GLN A 132 15.70 3.48 -2.20
CA GLN A 132 15.03 2.61 -1.24
C GLN A 132 13.55 2.97 -1.07
N LEU A 133 13.25 4.28 -0.97
CA LEU A 133 11.87 4.75 -0.89
C LEU A 133 11.09 4.41 -2.16
N ALA A 134 11.68 4.63 -3.34
CA ALA A 134 11.06 4.30 -4.62
C ALA A 134 10.76 2.80 -4.74
N VAL A 135 11.74 1.95 -4.41
CA VAL A 135 11.57 0.49 -4.43
C VAL A 135 10.41 0.09 -3.52
N PHE A 136 10.34 0.62 -2.29
CA PHE A 136 9.22 0.31 -1.40
C PHE A 136 7.87 0.76 -1.98
N VAL A 137 7.74 2.03 -2.38
CA VAL A 137 6.49 2.61 -2.89
C VAL A 137 5.99 1.84 -4.11
N LEU A 138 6.85 1.62 -5.10
CA LEU A 138 6.45 0.96 -6.35
C LEU A 138 6.21 -0.55 -6.15
N SER A 139 6.99 -1.22 -5.30
CA SER A 139 6.75 -2.64 -4.99
C SER A 139 5.44 -2.84 -4.25
N CYS A 140 5.06 -1.90 -3.36
CA CYS A 140 3.74 -1.92 -2.72
C CYS A 140 2.61 -1.87 -3.74
N LEU A 141 2.69 -0.94 -4.70
CA LEU A 141 1.65 -0.77 -5.72
C LEU A 141 1.53 -1.99 -6.63
N ASP A 142 2.65 -2.58 -7.05
CA ASP A 142 2.67 -3.81 -7.86
C ASP A 142 2.06 -5.00 -7.10
N ASN A 143 2.49 -5.21 -5.85
CA ASN A 143 2.00 -6.30 -5.03
C ASN A 143 0.51 -6.16 -4.70
N VAL A 144 0.03 -4.95 -4.41
CA VAL A 144 -1.40 -4.66 -4.20
C VAL A 144 -2.19 -4.93 -5.48
N SER A 145 -1.70 -4.45 -6.62
CA SER A 145 -2.37 -4.65 -7.91
C SER A 145 -2.51 -6.14 -8.23
N ARG A 146 -1.47 -6.93 -7.94
CA ARG A 146 -1.50 -8.39 -8.08
C ARG A 146 -2.51 -9.05 -7.13
N ALA A 147 -2.46 -8.70 -5.84
CA ALA A 147 -3.37 -9.26 -4.83
C ALA A 147 -4.84 -9.01 -5.19
N PHE A 148 -5.16 -7.78 -5.58
CA PHE A 148 -6.51 -7.37 -5.92
C PHE A 148 -6.98 -7.87 -7.29
N ARG A 149 -6.07 -8.06 -8.25
CA ARG A 149 -6.42 -8.76 -9.50
C ARG A 149 -6.81 -10.21 -9.21
N GLU A 150 -6.01 -10.95 -8.45
CA GLU A 150 -6.33 -12.34 -8.08
C GLU A 150 -7.60 -12.44 -7.22
N LEU A 151 -7.83 -11.48 -6.33
CA LEU A 151 -9.09 -11.39 -5.59
C LEU A 151 -10.28 -11.19 -6.53
N GLY A 152 -10.15 -10.32 -7.54
CA GLY A 152 -11.18 -10.11 -8.56
C GLY A 152 -11.45 -11.35 -9.41
N GLU A 153 -10.42 -12.16 -9.70
CA GLU A 153 -10.56 -13.43 -10.42
C GLU A 153 -11.38 -14.46 -9.61
N ASP A 154 -11.21 -14.51 -8.28
CA ASP A 154 -11.94 -15.41 -7.40
C ASP A 154 -13.35 -14.90 -7.01
N PHE A 155 -13.57 -13.59 -7.07
CA PHE A 155 -14.85 -12.93 -6.76
C PHE A 155 -15.31 -12.00 -7.91
N PRO A 156 -15.54 -12.53 -9.12
CA PRO A 156 -15.78 -11.72 -10.31
C PRO A 156 -17.08 -10.92 -10.25
N ASP A 157 -18.06 -11.37 -9.47
CA ASP A 157 -19.34 -10.70 -9.28
C ASP A 157 -19.24 -9.42 -8.43
N LEU A 158 -18.10 -9.22 -7.74
CA LEU A 158 -17.82 -8.01 -6.95
C LEU A 158 -17.04 -6.95 -7.73
N VAL A 159 -16.62 -7.26 -8.96
CA VAL A 159 -15.92 -6.35 -9.87
C VAL A 159 -16.97 -5.52 -10.62
N THR A 160 -17.16 -4.28 -10.16
CA THR A 160 -18.21 -3.38 -10.70
C THR A 160 -17.67 -2.21 -11.52
N TRP A 161 -16.34 -2.10 -11.59
CA TRP A 161 -15.64 -1.06 -12.33
C TRP A 161 -15.17 -1.54 -13.70
N THR A 162 -15.05 -0.63 -14.65
CA THR A 162 -14.48 -0.84 -15.99
C THR A 162 -13.14 -0.11 -16.12
N GLU A 163 -12.28 -0.50 -17.08
CA GLU A 163 -11.01 0.18 -17.35
C GLU A 163 -11.18 1.68 -17.67
N ASP A 164 -12.37 2.08 -18.14
CA ASP A 164 -12.75 3.48 -18.44
C ASP A 164 -13.08 4.31 -17.18
N ASP A 165 -13.31 3.69 -16.02
CA ASP A 165 -13.68 4.41 -14.77
C ASP A 165 -12.50 5.16 -14.13
N HIS A 166 -11.30 5.09 -14.72
CA HIS A 166 -10.10 5.83 -14.30
C HIS A 166 -10.11 7.30 -14.73
N ASP A 167 -10.90 7.68 -15.74
CA ASP A 167 -10.86 9.04 -16.33
C ASP A 167 -11.75 10.07 -15.58
N HIS A 168 -12.41 9.65 -14.49
CA HIS A 168 -13.42 10.44 -13.78
C HIS A 168 -13.33 10.27 -12.24
N SER A 169 -12.23 10.68 -11.59
CA SER A 169 -12.28 10.99 -10.14
C SER A 169 -11.27 12.03 -9.69
#